data_AF-A0A349S681-F1
#
_entry.id   AF-A0A349S681-F1
#
_cell.length_a   1.000
_cell.length_b   1.000
_cell.length_c   1.000
_cell.angle_alpha   90.00
_cell.angle_beta   90.00
_cell.angle_gamma   90.00
#
_symmetry.space_group_name_H-M   'P 1'
#
loop_
_entity.id
_entity.type
_entity.pdbx_description
1 polymer ?
#
loop_
_entity_poly.entity_id
_entity_poly.type
_entity_poly.pdbx_seq_one_letter_code
_entity_poly.pdbx_strand_id
1 'polypeptide(L)'
;ILKKNTAIAAMVSEETESIIDNQHDCDDSCRYLLAFDPLDGSSNIGLNMPVGTIFSVLPCPVGKPVNEDMFLQSGEQQLVAGFCIYGPSTLLILTAGDGVASFMLSATEGVFTLIQSQFIIPPTTTEFAINMSNQYRWQPPIQRYIDECISGLRQPQFNMRWTASMVA
;
A
#
# COMPACT_ATOMS: atom_id res chain seq x y z
N ILE A 1 -19.19 3.76 -6.13
CA ILE A 1 -19.33 4.25 -4.73
C ILE A 1 -18.42 5.45 -4.51
N LEU A 2 -17.11 5.33 -4.75
CA LEU A 2 -16.14 6.44 -4.55
C LEU A 2 -16.45 7.72 -5.35
N LYS A 3 -16.81 7.62 -6.65
CA LYS A 3 -17.22 8.80 -7.46
C LYS A 3 -18.41 9.58 -6.91
N LYS A 4 -19.24 8.92 -6.09
CA LYS A 4 -20.43 9.53 -5.47
C LYS A 4 -20.15 10.04 -4.06
N ASN A 5 -18.93 9.89 -3.55
CA ASN A 5 -18.55 10.34 -2.22
C ASN A 5 -18.14 11.81 -2.29
N THR A 6 -18.98 12.69 -1.75
CA THR A 6 -18.77 14.15 -1.77
C THR A 6 -17.57 14.60 -0.93
N ALA A 7 -17.05 13.75 -0.03
CA ALA A 7 -15.84 14.08 0.72
C ALA A 7 -14.55 13.94 -0.10
N ILE A 8 -14.60 13.25 -1.26
CA ILE A 8 -13.45 13.00 -2.14
C ILE A 8 -13.54 13.95 -3.33
N ALA A 9 -12.59 14.89 -3.42
CA ALA A 9 -12.52 15.86 -4.51
C ALA A 9 -12.07 15.20 -5.83
N ALA A 10 -10.98 14.42 -5.77
CA ALA A 10 -10.42 13.73 -6.92
C ALA A 10 -9.70 12.45 -6.51
N MET A 11 -9.41 11.62 -7.51
CA MET A 11 -8.68 10.37 -7.32
C MET A 11 -7.62 10.16 -8.39
N VAL A 12 -6.55 9.44 -8.06
CA VAL A 12 -5.57 8.90 -9.01
C VAL A 12 -5.50 7.38 -8.85
N SER A 13 -5.39 6.69 -9.97
CA SER A 13 -5.28 5.24 -10.05
C SER A 13 -4.09 4.87 -10.91
N GLU A 14 -3.36 3.81 -10.54
CA GLU A 14 -2.29 3.24 -11.38
C GLU A 14 -2.79 2.92 -12.80
N GLU A 15 -4.01 2.40 -12.92
CA GLU A 15 -4.68 2.05 -14.18
C GLU A 15 -5.16 3.24 -15.05
N THR A 16 -4.94 4.50 -14.65
CA THR A 16 -5.44 5.68 -15.39
C THR A 16 -4.39 6.76 -15.53
N GLU A 17 -4.22 7.29 -16.75
CA GLU A 17 -3.23 8.35 -17.02
C GLU A 17 -3.57 9.72 -16.43
N SER A 18 -4.86 10.01 -16.22
CA SER A 18 -5.35 11.32 -15.76
C SER A 18 -6.14 11.19 -14.48
N ILE A 19 -6.26 12.29 -13.74
CA ILE A 19 -7.08 12.33 -12.53
C ILE A 19 -8.54 11.98 -12.82
N ILE A 20 -9.14 11.27 -11.89
CA ILE A 20 -10.57 11.03 -11.85
C ILE A 20 -11.17 12.15 -10.99
N ASP A 21 -11.62 13.21 -11.65
CA ASP A 21 -12.38 14.29 -11.03
C ASP A 21 -13.78 13.79 -10.66
N ASN A 22 -14.18 13.98 -9.40
CA ASN A 22 -15.52 13.62 -8.94
C ASN A 22 -16.57 14.70 -9.24
N GLN A 23 -16.17 15.85 -9.79
CA GLN A 23 -17.02 16.93 -10.30
C GLN A 23 -18.02 17.46 -9.26
N HIS A 24 -17.67 17.39 -7.98
CA HIS A 24 -18.42 18.06 -6.93
C HIS A 24 -17.89 19.47 -6.78
N ASP A 25 -18.79 20.44 -6.58
CA ASP A 25 -18.37 21.79 -6.18
C ASP A 25 -17.50 21.63 -4.92
N CYS A 26 -16.21 21.96 -5.03
CA CYS A 26 -15.27 21.87 -3.93
C CYS A 26 -15.56 22.99 -2.92
N ASP A 27 -16.67 22.86 -2.20
CA ASP A 27 -16.97 23.63 -1.00
C ASP A 27 -16.18 23.08 0.20
N ASP A 28 -16.43 23.60 1.40
CA ASP A 28 -15.79 23.16 2.65
C ASP A 28 -16.00 21.65 2.97
N SER A 29 -16.83 20.92 2.21
CA SER A 29 -17.07 19.49 2.38
C SER A 29 -16.09 18.58 1.62
N CYS A 30 -15.39 19.10 0.60
CA CYS A 30 -14.40 18.35 -0.19
C CYS A 30 -13.03 18.34 0.51
N ARG A 31 -12.80 17.34 1.36
CA ARG A 31 -11.64 17.29 2.26
C ARG A 31 -10.51 16.36 1.82
N TYR A 32 -10.77 15.43 0.91
CA TYR A 32 -9.85 14.33 0.63
C TYR A 32 -9.52 14.15 -0.84
N LEU A 33 -8.29 13.71 -1.07
CA LEU A 33 -7.80 13.16 -2.33
C LEU A 33 -7.48 11.67 -2.10
N LEU A 34 -7.80 10.82 -3.07
CA LEU A 34 -7.56 9.38 -2.95
C LEU A 34 -6.60 8.91 -4.04
N ALA A 35 -5.43 8.42 -3.66
CA ALA A 35 -4.53 7.70 -4.55
C ALA A 35 -4.66 6.19 -4.27
N PHE A 36 -4.73 5.36 -5.31
CA PHE A 36 -4.84 3.92 -5.12
C PHE A 36 -4.23 3.11 -6.27
N ASP A 37 -3.72 1.94 -5.93
CA ASP A 37 -3.50 0.84 -6.87
C ASP A 37 -4.67 -0.13 -6.68
N PRO A 38 -5.59 -0.25 -7.66
CA PRO A 38 -6.75 -1.11 -7.52
C PRO A 38 -6.37 -2.60 -7.43
N LEU A 39 -5.25 -3.03 -8.00
CA LEU A 39 -4.84 -4.43 -8.04
C LEU A 39 -3.32 -4.61 -8.12
N ASP A 40 -2.63 -4.44 -6.99
CA ASP A 40 -1.20 -4.74 -6.86
C ASP A 40 -0.93 -6.23 -7.04
N GLY A 41 0.16 -6.52 -7.74
CA GLY A 41 0.54 -7.90 -8.06
C GLY A 41 -0.31 -8.51 -9.17
N SER A 42 -0.95 -7.72 -10.04
CA SER A 42 -1.80 -8.23 -11.13
C SER A 42 -1.14 -9.32 -12.00
N SER A 43 0.19 -9.31 -12.16
CA SER A 43 0.94 -10.37 -12.84
C SER A 43 0.80 -11.76 -12.20
N ASN A 44 0.43 -11.82 -10.92
CA ASN A 44 0.28 -13.03 -10.12
C ASN A 44 -1.11 -13.67 -10.22
N ILE A 45 -2.10 -12.99 -10.83
CA ILE A 45 -3.48 -13.48 -10.94
C ILE A 45 -3.53 -14.85 -11.63
N GLY A 46 -2.80 -15.01 -12.74
CA GLY A 46 -2.75 -16.27 -13.50
C GLY A 46 -2.14 -17.45 -12.73
N LEU A 47 -1.42 -17.17 -11.63
CA LEU A 47 -0.78 -18.17 -10.78
C LEU A 47 -1.56 -18.46 -9.50
N ASN A 48 -2.71 -17.80 -9.29
CA ASN A 48 -3.49 -17.87 -8.05
C ASN A 48 -2.66 -17.55 -6.80
N MET A 49 -1.74 -16.59 -6.94
CA MET A 49 -0.90 -16.08 -5.86
C MET A 49 -1.55 -14.85 -5.22
N PRO A 50 -1.23 -14.51 -3.96
CA PRO A 50 -1.82 -13.34 -3.30
C PRO A 50 -1.57 -12.04 -4.09
N VAL A 51 -2.60 -11.22 -4.11
CA VAL A 51 -2.65 -9.88 -4.73
C VAL A 51 -3.34 -8.92 -3.78
N GLY A 52 -3.41 -7.62 -4.09
CA GLY A 52 -4.02 -6.68 -3.16
C GLY A 52 -4.48 -5.37 -3.78
N THR A 53 -4.96 -4.46 -2.93
CA THR A 53 -5.26 -3.07 -3.29
C THR A 53 -4.50 -2.18 -2.34
N ILE A 54 -3.81 -1.16 -2.85
CA ILE A 54 -3.09 -0.18 -2.02
C ILE A 54 -3.85 1.14 -2.11
N PHE A 55 -3.96 1.88 -1.01
CA PHE A 55 -4.59 3.18 -1.01
C PHE A 55 -3.94 4.18 -0.05
N SER A 56 -4.08 5.45 -0.40
CA SER A 56 -3.59 6.60 0.34
C SER A 56 -4.62 7.72 0.28
N VAL A 57 -4.99 8.25 1.43
CA VAL A 57 -5.88 9.40 1.59
C VAL A 57 -5.04 10.62 1.96
N LEU A 58 -5.08 11.64 1.13
CA LEU A 58 -4.38 12.91 1.32
C LEU A 58 -5.38 14.03 1.63
N PRO A 59 -4.96 15.10 2.32
CA PRO A 59 -5.79 16.28 2.46
C PRO A 59 -5.96 16.96 1.09
N CYS A 60 -7.15 17.50 0.85
CA CYS A 60 -7.42 18.36 -0.30
C CYS A 60 -7.00 19.81 0.02
N PRO A 61 -6.06 20.42 -0.72
CA PRO A 61 -5.75 21.85 -0.58
C PRO A 61 -6.99 22.74 -0.81
N VAL A 62 -7.35 23.54 0.20
CA VAL A 62 -8.50 24.45 0.13
C VAL A 62 -8.25 25.59 -0.87
N GLY A 63 -9.28 25.92 -1.66
CA GLY A 63 -9.27 27.10 -2.54
C GLY A 63 -8.43 26.97 -3.81
N LYS A 64 -7.96 25.76 -4.14
CA LYS A 64 -7.27 25.47 -5.40
C LYS A 64 -8.19 24.72 -6.37
N PRO A 65 -8.06 24.95 -7.69
CA PRO A 65 -8.76 24.12 -8.68
C PRO A 65 -8.22 22.69 -8.61
N VAL A 66 -9.12 21.72 -8.79
CA VAL A 66 -8.78 20.30 -8.84
C VAL A 66 -7.83 20.03 -10.01
N ASN A 67 -6.62 19.55 -9.72
CA ASN A 67 -5.62 19.17 -10.71
C ASN A 67 -4.62 18.12 -10.15
N GLU A 68 -3.75 17.61 -11.03
CA GLU A 68 -2.74 16.60 -10.71
C GLU A 68 -1.73 17.05 -9.64
N ASP A 69 -1.35 18.33 -9.64
CA ASP A 69 -0.36 18.86 -8.70
C ASP A 69 -0.81 18.74 -7.23
N MET A 70 -2.12 18.63 -6.99
CA MET A 70 -2.66 18.41 -5.64
C MET A 70 -2.27 17.04 -5.06
N PHE A 71 -1.87 16.07 -5.88
CA PHE A 71 -1.40 14.75 -5.45
C PHE A 71 0.10 14.71 -5.18
N LEU A 72 0.86 15.72 -5.64
CA LEU A 72 2.32 15.82 -5.47
C LEU A 72 2.68 16.34 -4.08
N GLN A 73 2.13 15.71 -3.04
CA GLN A 73 2.38 16.02 -1.64
C GLN A 73 3.43 15.07 -1.04
N SER A 74 4.10 15.51 0.02
CA SER A 74 4.95 14.61 0.81
C SER A 74 4.12 13.46 1.40
N GLY A 75 4.66 12.24 1.44
CA GLY A 75 4.00 11.10 2.09
C GLY A 75 3.68 11.33 3.57
N GLU A 76 4.41 12.22 4.24
CA GLU A 76 4.12 12.64 5.62
C GLU A 76 2.78 13.38 5.77
N GLN A 77 2.18 13.83 4.67
CA GLN A 77 0.87 14.49 4.66
C GLN A 77 -0.30 13.49 4.56
N GLN A 78 -0.03 12.18 4.43
CA GLN A 78 -1.07 11.15 4.39
C GLN A 78 -1.92 11.18 5.67
N LEU A 79 -3.23 11.30 5.52
CA LEU A 79 -4.18 11.23 6.63
C LEU A 79 -4.50 9.79 7.00
N VAL A 80 -4.62 8.94 5.97
CA VAL A 80 -4.84 7.50 6.11
C VAL A 80 -4.06 6.82 5.00
N ALA A 81 -3.40 5.71 5.31
CA ALA A 81 -2.80 4.83 4.31
C ALA A 81 -3.07 3.38 4.70
N GLY A 82 -3.15 2.52 3.70
CA GLY A 82 -3.40 1.11 3.95
C GLY A 82 -3.39 0.28 2.68
N PHE A 83 -3.60 -1.01 2.87
CA PHE A 83 -3.73 -1.96 1.79
C PHE A 83 -4.62 -3.13 2.21
N CYS A 84 -5.27 -3.72 1.22
CA CYS A 84 -5.98 -4.99 1.34
C CYS A 84 -5.11 -6.10 0.76
N ILE A 85 -5.06 -7.24 1.45
CA ILE A 85 -4.45 -8.47 0.93
C ILE A 85 -5.58 -9.43 0.55
N TYR A 86 -5.56 -9.93 -0.67
CA TYR A 86 -6.42 -10.98 -1.20
C TYR A 86 -5.64 -12.29 -1.29
N GLY A 87 -5.45 -12.93 -0.13
CA GLY A 87 -4.73 -14.19 0.01
C GLY A 87 -5.65 -15.33 0.49
N PRO A 88 -5.11 -16.33 1.22
CA PRO A 88 -5.93 -17.36 1.87
C PRO A 88 -6.98 -16.79 2.84
N SER A 89 -6.77 -15.57 3.32
CA SER A 89 -7.76 -14.75 4.02
C SER A 89 -7.66 -13.33 3.52
N THR A 90 -8.79 -12.61 3.48
CA THR A 90 -8.81 -11.20 3.08
C THR A 90 -8.52 -10.34 4.29
N LEU A 91 -7.41 -9.61 4.25
CA LEU A 91 -6.97 -8.70 5.31
C LEU A 91 -7.06 -7.26 4.85
N LEU A 92 -7.35 -6.36 5.77
CA LEU A 92 -7.23 -4.92 5.61
C LEU A 92 -6.24 -4.41 6.67
N ILE A 93 -5.13 -3.84 6.22
CA ILE A 93 -4.12 -3.21 7.07
C ILE A 93 -4.19 -1.70 6.83
N LEU A 94 -4.36 -0.90 7.88
CA LEU A 94 -4.40 0.56 7.73
C LEU A 94 -3.82 1.30 8.94
N THR A 95 -3.44 2.55 8.71
CA THR A 95 -3.08 3.52 9.74
C THR A 95 -3.76 4.86 9.44
N ALA A 96 -4.10 5.59 10.51
CA ALA A 96 -4.61 6.96 10.47
C ALA A 96 -3.78 7.89 11.39
N GLY A 97 -2.52 7.54 11.65
CA GLY A 97 -1.58 8.31 12.47
C GLY A 97 -1.38 7.81 13.91
N ASP A 98 -2.29 6.99 14.45
CA ASP A 98 -2.17 6.38 15.79
C ASP A 98 -1.93 4.86 15.68
N GLY A 99 -0.76 4.49 15.18
CA GLY A 99 -0.37 3.09 14.97
C GLY A 99 -1.05 2.42 13.79
N VAL A 100 -0.84 1.11 13.66
CA VAL A 100 -1.34 0.29 12.56
C VAL A 100 -2.35 -0.73 13.09
N ALA A 101 -3.47 -0.90 12.38
CA ALA A 101 -4.50 -1.87 12.70
C ALA A 101 -4.66 -2.88 11.56
N SER A 102 -4.93 -4.13 11.94
CA SER A 102 -5.18 -5.24 11.04
C SER A 102 -6.59 -5.78 11.27
N PHE A 103 -7.33 -5.92 10.19
CA PHE A 103 -8.68 -6.46 10.16
C PHE A 103 -8.75 -7.67 9.23
N MET A 104 -9.60 -8.63 9.56
CA MET A 104 -9.89 -9.78 8.70
C MET A 104 -11.35 -9.72 8.24
N LEU A 105 -11.59 -9.96 6.96
CA LEU A 105 -12.94 -10.05 6.41
C LEU A 105 -13.61 -11.36 6.83
N SER A 106 -14.73 -11.26 7.54
CA SER A 106 -15.64 -12.39 7.72
C SER A 106 -16.40 -12.63 6.43
N ALA A 107 -16.13 -13.75 5.75
CA ALA A 107 -16.84 -14.11 4.51
C ALA A 107 -18.34 -14.35 4.73
N THR A 108 -18.74 -14.75 5.94
CA THR A 108 -20.15 -15.01 6.30
C THR A 108 -20.91 -13.71 6.58
N GLU A 109 -20.29 -12.76 7.26
CA GLU A 109 -20.94 -11.53 7.71
C GLU A 109 -20.71 -10.35 6.76
N GLY A 110 -19.70 -10.44 5.89
CA GLY A 110 -19.33 -9.36 4.97
C GLY A 110 -18.72 -8.14 5.64
N VAL A 111 -18.17 -8.31 6.85
CA VAL A 111 -17.58 -7.22 7.65
C VAL A 111 -16.12 -7.50 8.00
N PHE A 112 -15.34 -6.43 8.08
CA PHE A 112 -13.97 -6.48 8.58
C PHE A 112 -13.95 -6.42 10.11
N THR A 113 -13.41 -7.46 10.74
CA THR A 113 -13.27 -7.56 12.19
C THR A 113 -11.83 -7.28 12.58
N LEU A 114 -11.63 -6.42 13.58
CA LEU A 114 -10.30 -6.11 14.12
C LEU A 114 -9.67 -7.39 14.70
N ILE A 115 -8.50 -7.77 14.20
CA ILE A 115 -7.74 -8.92 14.70
C ILE A 115 -6.50 -8.50 15.50
N GLN A 116 -5.93 -7.33 15.18
CA GLN A 116 -4.80 -6.78 15.91
C GLN A 116 -4.80 -5.26 15.82
N SER A 117 -4.66 -4.59 16.96
CA SER A 117 -4.39 -3.15 17.04
C SER A 117 -2.93 -2.90 17.39
N GLN A 118 -2.43 -1.71 17.06
CA GLN A 118 -1.08 -1.26 17.39
C GLN A 118 -0.01 -2.27 16.94
N PHE A 119 -0.07 -2.68 15.66
CA PHE A 119 0.89 -3.58 15.07
C PHE A 119 2.29 -2.95 15.08
N ILE A 120 3.29 -3.68 15.59
CA ILE A 120 4.68 -3.24 15.68
C ILE A 120 5.55 -4.26 14.94
N ILE A 121 6.36 -3.76 14.00
CA ILE A 121 7.36 -4.57 13.30
C ILE A 121 8.49 -4.90 14.29
N PRO A 122 8.92 -6.17 14.42
CA PRO A 122 10.07 -6.52 15.24
C PRO A 122 11.33 -5.74 14.81
N PRO A 123 12.18 -5.30 15.76
CA PRO A 123 13.36 -4.48 15.44
C PRO A 123 14.44 -5.24 14.66
N THR A 124 14.36 -6.58 14.62
CA THR A 124 15.30 -7.46 13.92
C THR A 124 14.56 -8.58 13.20
N THR A 125 15.09 -9.04 12.09
CA THR A 125 14.56 -10.17 11.30
C THR A 125 15.70 -11.05 10.79
N THR A 126 15.36 -12.28 10.40
CA THR A 126 16.22 -13.22 9.68
C THR A 126 15.67 -13.53 8.29
N GLU A 127 14.85 -12.64 7.73
CA GLU A 127 14.28 -12.79 6.39
C GLU A 127 14.61 -11.58 5.50
N PHE A 128 14.76 -11.81 4.20
CA PHE A 128 14.84 -10.74 3.20
C PHE A 128 14.02 -11.10 1.95
N ALA A 129 13.58 -10.07 1.22
CA ALA A 129 12.77 -10.20 0.01
C ALA A 129 13.37 -9.35 -1.12
N ILE A 130 13.82 -10.00 -2.20
CA ILE A 130 14.36 -9.31 -3.37
C ILE A 130 14.24 -10.18 -4.62
N ASN A 131 14.02 -9.56 -5.78
CA ASN A 131 14.04 -10.27 -7.05
C ASN A 131 15.49 -10.57 -7.49
N MET A 132 15.99 -11.76 -7.16
CA MET A 132 17.34 -12.24 -7.50
C MET A 132 17.66 -12.17 -9.00
N SER A 133 16.66 -12.23 -9.88
CA SER A 133 16.92 -12.13 -11.34
C SER A 133 17.53 -10.78 -11.75
N ASN A 134 17.39 -9.75 -10.93
CA ASN A 134 17.97 -8.43 -11.15
C ASN A 134 19.35 -8.23 -10.51
N GLN A 135 19.98 -9.28 -9.97
CA GLN A 135 21.25 -9.17 -9.22
C GLN A 135 22.34 -8.39 -9.96
N TYR A 136 22.48 -8.64 -11.27
CA TYR A 136 23.46 -7.99 -12.12
C TYR A 136 23.24 -6.46 -12.29
N ARG A 137 22.06 -5.95 -11.95
CA ARG A 137 21.71 -4.52 -11.99
C ARG A 137 21.74 -3.84 -10.62
N TRP A 138 21.88 -4.61 -9.54
CA TRP A 138 21.84 -4.02 -8.21
C TRP A 138 23.04 -3.10 -7.98
N GLN A 139 22.78 -2.00 -7.28
CA GLN A 139 23.85 -1.12 -6.83
C GLN A 139 24.75 -1.85 -5.81
N PRO A 140 26.05 -1.51 -5.72
CA PRO A 140 26.99 -2.18 -4.82
C PRO A 140 26.53 -2.30 -3.36
N PRO A 141 25.85 -1.30 -2.74
CA PRO A 141 25.35 -1.44 -1.36
C PRO A 141 24.30 -2.55 -1.20
N ILE A 142 23.43 -2.76 -2.20
CA ILE A 142 22.40 -3.80 -2.18
C ILE A 142 23.05 -5.17 -2.31
N GLN A 143 23.99 -5.34 -3.26
CA GLN A 143 24.73 -6.60 -3.44
C GLN A 143 25.43 -6.99 -2.15
N ARG A 144 26.18 -6.05 -1.56
CA ARG A 144 26.87 -6.26 -0.28
C ARG A 144 25.90 -6.67 0.82
N TYR A 145 24.77 -5.99 0.98
CA TYR A 145 23.79 -6.33 2.02
C TYR A 145 23.30 -7.78 1.87
N ILE A 146 22.93 -8.18 0.65
CA ILE A 146 22.45 -9.53 0.37
C ILE A 146 23.55 -10.58 0.58
N ASP A 147 24.78 -10.30 0.14
CA ASP A 147 25.93 -11.19 0.36
C ASP A 147 26.23 -11.39 1.85
N GLU A 148 26.14 -10.32 2.66
CA GLU A 148 26.29 -10.39 4.12
C GLU A 148 25.17 -11.20 4.80
N CYS A 149 23.94 -11.14 4.28
CA CYS A 149 22.83 -11.98 4.75
C CYS A 149 23.06 -13.46 4.41
N ILE A 150 23.43 -13.77 3.17
CA ILE A 150 23.64 -15.15 2.68
C ILE A 150 24.86 -15.81 3.33
N SER A 151 25.94 -15.07 3.50
CA SER A 151 27.18 -15.57 4.12
C SER A 151 27.06 -15.81 5.64
N GLY A 152 25.97 -15.34 6.26
CA GLY A 152 25.77 -15.43 7.71
C GLY A 152 26.57 -14.40 8.51
N LEU A 153 27.18 -13.41 7.85
CA LEU A 153 27.93 -12.34 8.52
C LEU A 153 27.03 -11.49 9.43
N ARG A 154 25.77 -11.27 9.01
CA ARG A 154 24.79 -10.47 9.77
C ARG A 154 24.13 -11.25 10.90
N GLN A 155 23.51 -12.38 10.57
CA GLN A 155 22.95 -13.35 11.51
C GLN A 155 23.02 -14.75 10.90
N PRO A 156 23.05 -15.81 11.73
CA PRO A 156 22.98 -17.17 11.20
C PRO A 156 21.70 -17.39 10.39
N GLN A 157 21.86 -17.85 9.15
CA GLN A 157 20.78 -18.37 8.29
C GLN A 157 19.64 -17.39 8.01
N PHE A 158 19.93 -16.30 7.27
CA PHE A 158 18.85 -15.53 6.64
C PHE A 158 18.10 -16.40 5.61
N ASN A 159 16.78 -16.29 5.59
CA ASN A 159 15.94 -16.92 4.59
C ASN A 159 15.41 -15.89 3.58
N MET A 160 15.31 -16.28 2.31
CA MET A 160 14.70 -15.44 1.27
C MET A 160 13.21 -15.77 1.13
N ARG A 161 12.34 -14.75 1.12
CA ARG A 161 10.94 -14.87 0.71
C ARG A 161 10.59 -13.84 -0.35
N TRP A 162 10.04 -14.27 -1.47
CA TRP A 162 9.69 -13.38 -2.57
C TRP A 162 8.41 -13.86 -3.25
N THR A 163 7.32 -13.11 -3.04
CA THR A 163 5.96 -13.36 -3.56
C THR A 163 5.70 -12.66 -4.88
N ALA A 164 6.54 -11.68 -5.25
CA ALA A 164 6.37 -10.82 -6.42
C ALA A 164 5.07 -9.98 -6.44
N SER A 165 4.45 -9.76 -5.28
CA SER A 165 3.41 -8.75 -5.05
C SER A 165 3.82 -7.93 -3.84
N MET A 166 3.71 -6.60 -3.91
CA MET A 166 4.18 -5.72 -2.83
C MET A 166 3.37 -5.92 -1.55
N VAL A 167 2.08 -6.21 -1.68
CA VAL A 167 1.19 -6.42 -0.53
C VAL A 167 1.40 -7.76 0.19
N ALA A 168 2.18 -8.70 -0.37
CA ALA A 168 2.20 -10.11 0.01
C ALA A 168 3.52 -10.61 0.60
#